data_AF-A0A3X9FXG1-F1
#
_entry.id   AF-A0A3X9FXG1-F1
#
_cell.length_a   1.000
_cell.length_b   1.000
_cell.length_c   1.000
_cell.angle_alpha   90.00
_cell.angle_beta   90.00
_cell.angle_gamma   90.00
#
_symmetry.space_group_name_H-M   'P 1'
#
loop_
_entity.id
_entity.type
_entity.pdbx_description
1 polymer ?
#
loop_
_entity_poly.entity_id
_entity_poly.type
_entity_poly.pdbx_seq_one_letter_code
_entity_poly.pdbx_strand_id
1 'polypeptide(L)'
;MFWRNNRPEISLLQHDVAHITFSVRNGKALLRPCVIHDPDSDADIHTLSWHGSPLIRFYTEAWCPTCAEFVYAGFSNDDEGAAEFLSSLAEWNQPGVGLNEAFTALTPLFSLFADGYYRLEERELYPTDGNGHFFWAVGNEKQPNPATTGQWIADVDYHYQSGEPCFLLPGQPPSRFNPQRAGYYRDKPESHALAWY
;
A
#
# COMPACT_ATOMS: atom_id res chain seq x y z
N MET A 1 -25.63 5.31 31.20
CA MET A 1 -24.67 4.46 30.47
C MET A 1 -24.83 4.81 29.00
N PHE A 2 -23.98 5.69 28.46
CA PHE A 2 -24.05 6.10 27.05
C PHE A 2 -23.47 4.97 26.20
N TRP A 3 -24.27 4.39 25.32
CA TRP A 3 -23.81 3.45 24.31
C TRP A 3 -22.88 4.22 23.37
N ARG A 4 -21.57 3.94 23.41
CA ARG A 4 -20.66 4.41 22.36
C ARG A 4 -21.07 3.73 21.07
N ASN A 5 -21.37 4.53 20.05
CA ASN A 5 -21.65 4.02 18.73
C ASN A 5 -20.33 3.48 18.16
N ASN A 6 -20.14 2.16 18.14
CA ASN A 6 -18.93 1.51 17.61
C ASN A 6 -18.89 1.50 16.06
N ARG A 7 -19.54 2.46 15.41
CA ARG A 7 -19.53 2.56 13.95
C ARG A 7 -18.28 3.32 13.52
N PRO A 8 -17.57 2.86 12.48
CA PRO A 8 -16.48 3.63 11.89
C PRO A 8 -16.97 5.02 11.51
N GLU A 9 -16.21 6.03 11.90
CA GLU A 9 -16.43 7.43 11.59
C GLU A 9 -15.23 7.94 10.78
N ILE A 10 -15.51 8.45 9.59
CA ILE A 10 -14.54 9.06 8.70
C ILE A 10 -14.84 10.56 8.69
N SER A 11 -13.90 11.37 9.18
CA SER A 11 -14.06 12.82 9.28
C SER A 11 -13.03 13.51 8.40
N LEU A 12 -13.50 14.30 7.43
CA LEU A 12 -12.65 15.21 6.66
C LEU A 12 -12.10 16.32 7.57
N LEU A 13 -10.79 16.53 7.55
CA LEU A 13 -10.10 17.51 8.39
C LEU A 13 -9.59 18.70 7.59
N GLN A 14 -8.96 18.43 6.45
CA GLN A 14 -8.43 19.43 5.54
C GLN A 14 -8.57 18.94 4.10
N HIS A 15 -8.75 19.87 3.18
CA HIS A 15 -8.86 19.60 1.77
C HIS A 15 -8.22 20.75 0.99
N ASP A 16 -7.30 20.41 0.09
CA ASP A 16 -6.76 21.29 -0.93
C ASP A 16 -6.87 20.64 -2.32
N VAL A 17 -6.35 21.31 -3.35
CA VAL A 17 -6.51 20.88 -4.75
C VAL A 17 -5.86 19.53 -5.05
N ALA A 18 -4.88 19.09 -4.24
CA ALA A 18 -4.09 17.88 -4.49
C ALA A 18 -4.23 16.82 -3.38
N HIS A 19 -4.71 17.20 -2.19
CA HIS A 19 -4.75 16.30 -1.03
C HIS A 19 -6.01 16.49 -0.18
N ILE A 20 -6.52 15.39 0.37
CA ILE A 20 -7.52 15.35 1.43
C ILE A 20 -6.89 14.70 2.67
N THR A 21 -6.91 15.41 3.78
CA THR A 21 -6.55 14.88 5.10
C THR A 21 -7.82 14.53 5.85
N PHE A 22 -7.87 13.32 6.41
CA PHE A 22 -9.03 12.84 7.15
C PHE A 22 -8.60 12.01 8.38
N SER A 23 -9.51 11.87 9.34
CA SER A 23 -9.35 10.94 10.46
C SER A 23 -10.31 9.78 10.36
N VAL A 24 -9.86 8.61 10.83
CA VAL A 24 -10.70 7.44 11.07
C VAL A 24 -10.80 7.21 12.58
N ARG A 25 -12.02 7.02 13.08
CA ARG A 25 -12.32 6.65 14.48
C ARG A 25 -13.24 5.44 14.53
N ASN A 26 -13.00 4.53 15.46
CA ASN A 26 -13.66 3.22 15.51
C ASN A 26 -13.53 2.45 14.18
N GLY A 27 -12.42 2.63 13.49
CA GLY A 27 -12.08 1.86 12.29
C GLY A 27 -11.95 0.38 12.63
N LYS A 28 -12.21 -0.49 11.65
CA LYS A 28 -12.21 -1.94 11.89
C LYS A 28 -10.80 -2.52 12.06
N ALA A 29 -9.76 -1.76 11.70
CA ALA A 29 -8.35 -2.19 11.75
C ALA A 29 -8.06 -3.48 10.96
N LEU A 30 -8.81 -3.69 9.89
CA LEU A 30 -8.70 -4.83 8.97
C LEU A 30 -7.70 -4.57 7.85
N LEU A 31 -7.46 -3.30 7.51
CA LEU A 31 -6.42 -2.87 6.58
C LEU A 31 -5.46 -1.91 7.29
N ARG A 32 -4.26 -2.36 7.63
CA ARG A 32 -3.30 -1.54 8.41
C ARG A 32 -1.85 -1.98 8.22
N PRO A 33 -0.88 -1.07 8.39
CA PRO A 33 0.51 -1.46 8.56
C PRO A 33 0.67 -2.39 9.77
N CYS A 34 1.46 -3.43 9.64
CA CYS A 34 1.90 -4.26 10.74
C CYS A 34 3.31 -4.83 10.52
N VAL A 35 3.87 -5.34 11.60
CA VAL A 35 5.11 -6.12 11.59
C VAL A 35 4.73 -7.56 11.93
N ILE A 36 5.16 -8.49 11.09
CA ILE A 36 5.01 -9.94 11.30
C ILE A 36 6.40 -10.50 11.54
N HIS A 37 6.57 -11.31 12.57
CA HIS A 37 7.84 -11.99 12.83
C HIS A 37 7.94 -13.24 11.96
N ASP A 38 9.08 -13.42 11.28
CA ASP A 38 9.37 -14.63 10.53
C ASP A 38 9.66 -15.78 11.53
N PRO A 39 8.95 -16.91 11.49
CA PRO A 39 9.11 -17.97 12.49
C PRO A 39 10.46 -18.70 12.40
N ASP A 40 11.16 -18.57 11.27
CA ASP A 40 12.39 -19.29 10.95
C ASP A 40 13.65 -18.40 11.02
N SER A 41 13.52 -17.14 11.44
CA SER A 41 14.63 -16.17 11.54
C SER A 41 14.37 -15.03 12.53
N ASP A 42 15.40 -14.26 12.89
CA ASP A 42 15.25 -13.04 13.71
C ASP A 42 14.74 -11.83 12.89
N ALA A 43 14.24 -12.05 11.68
CA ALA A 43 13.84 -11.00 10.77
C ALA A 43 12.39 -10.55 10.99
N ASP A 44 12.16 -9.28 10.70
CA ASP A 44 10.84 -8.67 10.73
C ASP A 44 10.31 -8.50 9.29
N ILE A 45 9.01 -8.73 9.12
CA ILE A 45 8.30 -8.51 7.87
C ILE A 45 7.38 -7.31 8.06
N HIS A 46 7.76 -6.17 7.48
CA HIS A 46 6.90 -5.00 7.39
C HIS A 46 5.91 -5.19 6.24
N THR A 47 4.63 -4.93 6.49
CA THR A 47 3.57 -5.15 5.50
C THR A 47 2.39 -4.22 5.74
N LEU A 48 1.68 -3.88 4.66
CA LEU A 48 0.25 -3.54 4.76
C LEU A 48 -0.53 -4.85 4.88
N SER A 49 -1.31 -5.05 5.94
CA SER A 49 -2.05 -6.30 6.17
C SER A 49 -3.54 -6.11 5.94
N TRP A 50 -4.13 -7.09 5.25
CA TRP A 50 -5.56 -7.27 5.04
C TRP A 50 -6.04 -8.50 5.82
N HIS A 51 -6.88 -8.32 6.84
CA HIS A 51 -7.38 -9.42 7.68
C HIS A 51 -6.29 -10.34 8.26
N GLY A 52 -5.08 -9.82 8.48
CA GLY A 52 -3.92 -10.61 8.92
C GLY A 52 -3.08 -11.17 7.77
N SER A 53 -3.60 -11.20 6.54
CA SER A 53 -2.84 -11.59 5.34
C SER A 53 -1.98 -10.41 4.85
N PRO A 54 -0.68 -10.59 4.56
CA PRO A 54 0.18 -9.52 4.09
C PRO A 54 -0.10 -9.19 2.61
N LEU A 55 -0.36 -7.93 2.29
CA LEU A 55 -0.53 -7.45 0.91
C LEU A 55 0.80 -7.24 0.20
N ILE A 56 1.87 -6.94 0.93
CA ILE A 56 3.23 -6.86 0.41
C ILE A 56 4.21 -7.07 1.54
N ARG A 57 5.31 -7.79 1.29
CA ARG A 57 6.24 -8.16 2.35
C ARG A 57 7.59 -7.51 2.11
N PHE A 58 8.00 -6.69 3.06
CA PHE A 58 9.32 -6.11 3.19
C PHE A 58 10.04 -6.85 4.31
N TYR A 59 10.90 -7.78 3.93
CA TYR A 59 11.65 -8.59 4.87
C TYR A 59 12.97 -7.91 5.17
N THR A 60 13.15 -7.55 6.45
CA THR A 60 14.33 -6.85 6.94
C THR A 60 15.11 -7.73 7.91
N GLU A 61 16.36 -8.01 7.56
CA GLU A 61 17.31 -8.72 8.43
C GLU A 61 18.19 -7.75 9.23
N ALA A 62 18.13 -6.45 8.90
CA ALA A 62 18.97 -5.43 9.49
C ALA A 62 18.17 -4.16 9.75
N TRP A 63 18.23 -3.65 10.98
CA TRP A 63 17.73 -2.32 11.40
C TRP A 63 18.52 -1.15 10.77
N CYS A 64 19.03 -1.35 9.56
CA CYS A 64 19.93 -0.44 8.87
C CYS A 64 19.19 0.15 7.67
N PRO A 65 18.78 1.43 7.74
CA PRO A 65 18.01 2.06 6.66
C PRO A 65 18.83 2.19 5.37
N THR A 66 20.15 2.03 5.41
CA THR A 66 21.03 2.04 4.23
C THR A 66 21.22 0.66 3.60
N CYS A 67 20.62 -0.40 4.15
CA CYS A 67 20.62 -1.72 3.54
C CYS A 67 19.38 -1.89 2.65
N ALA A 68 19.51 -2.69 1.58
CA ALA A 68 18.36 -3.07 0.79
C ALA A 68 17.52 -4.09 1.57
N GLU A 69 16.21 -3.85 1.63
CA GLU A 69 15.25 -4.84 2.11
C GLU A 69 14.97 -5.87 1.02
N PHE A 70 14.49 -7.04 1.44
CA PHE A 70 13.99 -8.04 0.50
C PHE A 70 12.48 -7.84 0.28
N VAL A 71 12.07 -7.74 -0.98
CA VAL A 71 10.68 -7.50 -1.36
C VAL A 71 10.11 -8.70 -2.11
N TYR A 72 8.85 -9.03 -1.82
CA TYR A 72 8.12 -10.12 -2.47
C TYR A 72 6.61 -9.90 -2.34
N ALA A 73 5.86 -10.45 -3.31
CA ALA A 73 4.41 -10.24 -3.42
C ALA A 73 3.66 -10.73 -2.18
N GLY A 74 2.58 -10.04 -1.82
CA GLY A 74 1.66 -10.48 -0.78
C GLY A 74 0.75 -11.61 -1.22
N PHE A 75 -0.15 -11.99 -0.32
CA PHE A 75 -1.07 -13.13 -0.38
C PHE A 75 -0.42 -14.50 -0.57
N SER A 76 0.79 -14.63 -1.13
CA SER A 76 1.49 -15.90 -1.35
C SER A 76 0.58 -16.97 -2.00
N ASN A 77 0.06 -17.91 -1.20
CA ASN A 77 -0.84 -18.99 -1.62
C ASN A 77 -2.29 -18.81 -1.10
N ASP A 78 -2.61 -17.69 -0.46
CA ASP A 78 -3.93 -17.33 0.06
C ASP A 78 -4.81 -16.78 -1.07
N ASP A 79 -5.24 -17.69 -1.94
CA ASP A 79 -6.06 -17.38 -3.11
C ASP A 79 -7.45 -16.85 -2.74
N GLU A 80 -8.02 -17.33 -1.64
CA GLU A 80 -9.35 -16.93 -1.16
C GLU A 80 -9.32 -15.51 -0.59
N GLY A 81 -8.35 -15.21 0.30
CA GLY A 81 -8.16 -13.85 0.82
C GLY A 81 -7.81 -12.84 -0.27
N ALA A 82 -7.01 -13.25 -1.27
CA ALA A 82 -6.71 -12.41 -2.43
C ALA A 82 -7.98 -12.11 -3.25
N ALA A 83 -8.83 -13.12 -3.49
CA ALA A 83 -10.08 -12.94 -4.23
C ALA A 83 -11.08 -12.05 -3.48
N GLU A 84 -11.20 -12.19 -2.16
CA GLU A 84 -12.06 -11.35 -1.31
C GLU A 84 -11.60 -9.89 -1.28
N PHE A 85 -10.28 -9.67 -1.19
CA PHE A 85 -9.73 -8.32 -1.26
C PHE A 85 -9.97 -7.69 -2.64
N LEU A 86 -9.71 -8.43 -3.72
CA LEU A 86 -9.91 -7.93 -5.10
C LEU A 86 -11.38 -7.66 -5.43
N SER A 87 -12.31 -8.48 -4.94
CA SER A 87 -13.75 -8.24 -5.16
C SER A 87 -14.21 -6.97 -4.46
N SER A 88 -13.72 -6.72 -3.25
CA SER A 88 -13.97 -5.47 -2.51
C SER A 88 -13.39 -4.25 -3.23
N LEU A 89 -12.19 -4.37 -3.80
CA LEU A 89 -11.57 -3.32 -4.61
C LEU A 89 -12.38 -2.96 -5.87
N ALA A 90 -13.11 -3.90 -6.47
CA ALA A 90 -13.92 -3.63 -7.66
C ALA A 90 -15.06 -2.65 -7.39
N GLU A 91 -15.62 -2.66 -6.17
CA GLU A 91 -16.65 -1.72 -5.75
C GLU A 91 -16.07 -0.31 -5.56
N TRP A 92 -14.83 -0.21 -5.08
CA TRP A 92 -14.14 1.04 -4.77
C TRP A 92 -13.49 1.71 -6.00
N ASN A 93 -13.07 0.92 -7.00
CA ASN A 93 -12.39 1.38 -8.21
C ASN A 93 -13.38 1.86 -9.30
N GLN A 94 -14.16 2.90 -8.99
CA GLN A 94 -15.05 3.55 -9.96
C GLN A 94 -14.28 4.54 -10.86
N PRO A 95 -14.53 4.57 -12.18
CA PRO A 95 -13.80 5.43 -13.12
C PRO A 95 -14.21 6.91 -13.04
N GLY A 96 -13.28 7.82 -13.37
CA GLY A 96 -13.59 9.21 -13.70
C GLY A 96 -14.03 10.10 -12.53
N VAL A 97 -13.56 9.80 -11.33
CA VAL A 97 -13.88 10.56 -10.11
C VAL A 97 -12.73 11.51 -9.75
N GLY A 98 -13.03 12.78 -9.53
CA GLY A 98 -12.06 13.71 -8.93
C GLY A 98 -11.80 13.35 -7.47
N LEU A 99 -10.80 13.97 -6.84
CA LEU A 99 -10.36 13.64 -5.48
C LEU A 99 -11.50 13.64 -4.44
N ASN A 100 -12.50 14.52 -4.59
CA ASN A 100 -13.67 14.61 -3.70
C ASN A 100 -14.66 13.45 -3.88
N GLU A 101 -14.99 13.15 -5.14
CA GLU A 101 -15.84 12.03 -5.49
C GLU A 101 -15.15 10.71 -5.09
N ALA A 102 -13.83 10.61 -5.29
CA ALA A 102 -13.01 9.49 -4.86
C ALA A 102 -13.06 9.33 -3.33
N PHE A 103 -12.89 10.40 -2.54
CA PHE A 103 -12.98 10.33 -1.09
C PHE A 103 -14.33 9.77 -0.60
N THR A 104 -15.42 10.20 -1.24
CA THR A 104 -16.76 9.70 -0.92
C THR A 104 -16.89 8.22 -1.29
N ALA A 105 -16.47 7.85 -2.50
CA ALA A 105 -16.52 6.48 -3.01
C ALA A 105 -15.64 5.50 -2.19
N LEU A 106 -14.50 5.98 -1.68
CA LEU A 106 -13.55 5.21 -0.88
C LEU A 106 -13.88 5.18 0.62
N THR A 107 -14.93 5.86 1.08
CA THR A 107 -15.35 5.81 2.49
C THR A 107 -15.53 4.38 3.04
N PRO A 108 -16.10 3.40 2.29
CA PRO A 108 -16.16 2.01 2.75
C PRO A 108 -14.78 1.39 2.95
N LEU A 109 -13.81 1.67 2.07
CA LEU A 109 -12.41 1.27 2.24
C LEU A 109 -11.83 1.87 3.52
N PHE A 110 -11.99 3.19 3.73
CA PHE A 110 -11.45 3.88 4.90
C PHE A 110 -12.01 3.33 6.22
N SER A 111 -13.22 2.78 6.22
CA SER A 111 -13.80 2.11 7.39
C SER A 111 -13.00 0.88 7.85
N LEU A 112 -12.19 0.29 6.96
CA LEU A 112 -11.34 -0.86 7.24
C LEU A 112 -10.04 -0.46 7.93
N PHE A 113 -9.68 0.82 7.93
CA PHE A 113 -8.42 1.29 8.50
C PHE A 113 -8.42 1.18 10.02
N ALA A 114 -7.23 1.25 10.61
CA ALA A 114 -7.10 1.49 12.04
C ALA A 114 -7.50 2.93 12.38
N ASP A 115 -7.68 3.22 13.66
CA ASP A 115 -7.86 4.60 14.12
C ASP A 115 -6.59 5.41 13.84
N GLY A 116 -6.75 6.59 13.25
CA GLY A 116 -5.61 7.39 12.83
C GLY A 116 -5.94 8.58 11.94
N TYR A 117 -4.89 9.23 11.45
CA TYR A 117 -4.94 10.30 10.47
C TYR A 117 -4.34 9.82 9.16
N TYR A 118 -5.00 10.13 8.06
CA TYR A 118 -4.68 9.61 6.74
C TYR A 118 -4.72 10.75 5.72
N ARG A 119 -3.94 10.59 4.64
CA ARG A 119 -3.92 11.49 3.49
C ARG A 119 -4.31 10.72 2.24
N LEU A 120 -5.33 11.19 1.55
CA LEU A 120 -5.66 10.77 0.19
C LEU A 120 -5.08 11.82 -0.76
N GLU A 121 -4.30 11.38 -1.74
CA GLU A 121 -3.67 12.27 -2.72
C GLU A 121 -3.73 11.67 -4.11
N GLU A 122 -3.76 12.55 -5.11
CA GLU A 122 -3.59 12.17 -6.51
C GLU A 122 -2.14 12.41 -6.92
N ARG A 123 -1.43 11.35 -7.30
CA ARG A 123 0.00 11.39 -7.61
C ARG A 123 0.33 10.56 -8.84
N GLU A 124 1.24 11.06 -9.66
CA GLU A 124 1.83 10.29 -10.75
C GLU A 124 2.84 9.29 -10.18
N LEU A 125 2.61 8.00 -10.46
CA LEU A 125 3.49 6.91 -10.05
C LEU A 125 4.15 6.29 -11.27
N TYR A 126 5.40 5.89 -11.11
CA TYR A 126 6.13 5.21 -12.17
C TYR A 126 5.80 3.71 -12.11
N PRO A 127 5.44 3.06 -13.23
CA PRO A 127 5.09 1.64 -13.27
C PRO A 127 6.32 0.73 -13.19
N THR A 128 7.29 1.08 -12.33
CA THR A 128 8.51 0.32 -12.06
C THR A 128 8.49 -0.23 -10.63
N ASP A 129 9.28 -1.27 -10.37
CA ASP A 129 9.56 -1.86 -9.04
C ASP A 129 10.60 -1.07 -8.21
N GLY A 130 11.07 0.06 -8.75
CA GLY A 130 12.15 0.87 -8.20
C GLY A 130 13.53 0.52 -8.75
N ASN A 131 13.69 -0.62 -9.41
CA ASN A 131 14.96 -1.10 -9.99
C ASN A 131 14.98 -1.05 -11.52
N GLY A 132 14.03 -0.35 -12.13
CA GLY A 132 13.93 -0.23 -13.59
C GLY A 132 13.22 -1.41 -14.27
N HIS A 133 12.70 -2.38 -13.52
CA HIS A 133 11.81 -3.41 -14.07
C HIS A 133 10.36 -2.93 -14.02
N PHE A 134 9.48 -3.56 -14.80
CA PHE A 134 8.05 -3.36 -14.67
C PHE A 134 7.58 -3.79 -13.28
N PHE A 135 6.74 -2.99 -12.62
CA PHE A 135 6.39 -3.20 -11.22
C PHE A 135 5.83 -4.61 -10.92
N TRP A 136 5.09 -5.21 -11.86
CA TRP A 136 4.53 -6.57 -11.69
C TRP A 136 5.58 -7.69 -11.82
N ALA A 137 6.87 -7.40 -11.99
CA ALA A 137 7.92 -8.42 -12.09
C ALA A 137 8.24 -9.08 -10.73
N VAL A 138 7.85 -8.46 -9.62
CA VAL A 138 8.13 -8.96 -8.26
C VAL A 138 7.36 -10.26 -7.99
N GLY A 139 8.11 -11.33 -7.72
CA GLY A 139 7.59 -12.68 -7.49
C GLY A 139 7.29 -13.02 -6.03
N ASN A 140 7.08 -14.32 -5.77
CA ASN A 140 6.89 -14.87 -4.42
C ASN A 140 8.21 -15.15 -3.69
N GLU A 141 9.33 -15.07 -4.39
CA GLU A 141 10.66 -15.32 -3.82
C GLU A 141 11.26 -14.02 -3.28
N LYS A 142 11.97 -14.12 -2.14
CA LYS A 142 12.68 -12.99 -1.53
C LYS A 142 13.76 -12.49 -2.50
N GLN A 143 13.66 -11.24 -2.95
CA GLN A 143 14.65 -10.60 -3.83
C GLN A 143 15.10 -9.26 -3.22
N PRO A 144 16.41 -8.95 -3.20
CA PRO A 144 16.89 -7.66 -2.70
C PRO A 144 16.37 -6.53 -3.59
N ASN A 145 15.85 -5.46 -2.97
CA ASN A 145 15.36 -4.29 -3.68
C ASN A 145 16.14 -3.03 -3.25
N PRO A 146 17.19 -2.63 -3.99
CA PRO A 146 17.96 -1.40 -3.71
C PRO A 146 17.12 -0.13 -3.60
N ALA A 147 15.94 -0.07 -4.22
CA ALA A 147 15.06 1.10 -4.14
C ALA A 147 14.42 1.31 -2.75
N THR A 148 14.52 0.32 -1.85
CA THR A 148 14.09 0.43 -0.44
C THR A 148 15.13 1.11 0.45
N THR A 149 16.35 1.28 -0.06
CA THR A 149 17.48 1.82 0.70
C THR A 149 17.38 3.35 0.84
N GLY A 150 17.49 3.83 2.07
CA GLY A 150 17.76 5.24 2.36
C GLY A 150 19.15 5.63 1.85
N GLN A 151 19.24 6.77 1.18
CA GLN A 151 20.51 7.23 0.63
C GLN A 151 21.41 7.76 1.76
N TRP A 152 22.60 7.16 1.90
CA TRP A 152 23.62 7.67 2.80
C TRP A 152 24.16 9.02 2.29
N ILE A 153 24.06 10.05 3.13
CA ILE A 153 24.68 11.35 2.86
C ILE A 153 25.93 11.43 3.75
N ALA A 154 27.10 11.42 3.11
CA ALA A 154 28.37 11.59 3.80
C ALA A 154 28.57 13.07 4.18
N ASP A 155 27.82 13.53 5.19
CA ASP A 155 28.00 14.81 5.86
C ASP A 155 28.45 14.60 7.32
N VAL A 156 28.92 15.67 7.97
CA VAL A 156 29.56 15.67 9.29
C VAL A 156 28.70 15.03 10.39
N ASP A 157 27.38 15.02 10.20
CA ASP A 157 26.38 14.60 11.19
C ASP A 157 25.78 13.20 10.95
N TYR A 158 26.36 12.39 10.04
CA TYR A 158 25.95 10.99 9.77
C TYR A 158 24.43 10.86 9.48
N HIS A 159 23.99 11.44 8.36
CA HIS A 159 22.58 11.44 7.97
C HIS A 159 22.28 10.51 6.79
N TYR A 160 21.09 9.92 6.80
CA TYR A 160 20.51 9.27 5.63
C TYR A 160 19.25 10.00 5.23
N GLN A 161 19.03 10.13 3.92
CA GLN A 161 17.79 10.65 3.38
C GLN A 161 16.90 9.46 3.00
N SER A 162 15.76 9.36 3.67
CA SER A 162 14.65 8.52 3.21
C SER A 162 13.73 9.36 2.32
N GLY A 163 13.27 8.78 1.21
CA GLY A 163 12.29 9.38 0.31
C GLY A 163 11.03 8.53 0.27
N GLU A 164 9.88 9.13 -0.03
CA GLU A 164 8.68 8.37 -0.34
C GLU A 164 8.84 7.73 -1.74
N PRO A 165 8.78 6.39 -1.85
CA PRO A 165 8.96 5.72 -3.12
C PRO A 165 7.85 6.13 -4.11
N CYS A 166 8.23 6.62 -5.29
CA CYS A 166 7.30 6.88 -6.41
C CYS A 166 7.15 5.67 -7.35
N PHE A 167 7.53 4.49 -6.88
CA PHE A 167 7.46 3.24 -7.62
C PHE A 167 6.35 2.35 -7.03
N LEU A 168 5.95 1.35 -7.78
CA LEU A 168 4.87 0.45 -7.42
C LEU A 168 5.43 -0.93 -7.07
N LEU A 169 4.74 -1.63 -6.18
CA LEU A 169 4.99 -3.03 -5.92
C LEU A 169 3.64 -3.76 -5.93
N PRO A 170 3.56 -4.97 -6.52
CA PRO A 170 2.30 -5.62 -6.74
C PRO A 170 1.87 -6.35 -5.47
N GLY A 171 0.58 -6.27 -5.15
CA GLY A 171 0.01 -7.08 -4.06
C GLY A 171 -0.10 -8.57 -4.39
N GLN A 172 0.14 -8.95 -5.66
CA GLN A 172 -0.02 -10.29 -6.18
C GLN A 172 1.16 -10.70 -7.07
N PRO A 173 1.48 -12.00 -7.18
CA PRO A 173 2.60 -12.46 -7.99
C PRO A 173 2.35 -12.35 -9.51
N PRO A 174 3.40 -12.51 -10.35
CA PRO A 174 3.31 -12.43 -11.80
C PRO A 174 2.35 -13.44 -12.44
N SER A 175 2.16 -14.59 -11.80
CA SER A 175 1.20 -15.61 -12.25
C SER A 175 -0.26 -15.13 -12.23
N ARG A 176 -0.57 -14.05 -11.50
CA ARG A 176 -1.91 -13.43 -11.42
C ARG A 176 -2.06 -12.21 -12.32
N PHE A 177 -1.05 -11.88 -13.13
CA PHE A 177 -1.11 -10.75 -14.04
C PHE A 177 -2.30 -10.87 -15.00
N ASN A 178 -3.13 -9.83 -15.04
CA ASN A 178 -4.26 -9.74 -15.96
C ASN A 178 -3.93 -8.74 -17.10
N PRO A 179 -3.49 -9.23 -18.28
CA PRO A 179 -3.11 -8.35 -19.40
C PRO A 179 -4.30 -7.54 -19.93
N GLN A 180 -5.53 -8.04 -19.83
CA GLN A 180 -6.72 -7.31 -20.26
C GLN A 180 -6.97 -6.10 -19.36
N ARG A 181 -6.79 -6.23 -18.04
CA ARG A 181 -6.91 -5.11 -17.09
C ARG A 181 -5.80 -4.09 -17.27
N ALA A 182 -4.57 -4.55 -17.51
CA ALA A 182 -3.46 -3.66 -17.84
C ALA A 182 -3.73 -2.87 -19.13
N GLY A 183 -4.25 -3.53 -20.18
CA GLY A 183 -4.70 -2.88 -21.41
C GLY A 183 -5.81 -1.85 -21.17
N TYR A 184 -6.81 -2.19 -20.34
CA TYR A 184 -7.90 -1.28 -19.97
C TYR A 184 -7.38 0.04 -19.37
N TYR A 185 -6.42 -0.03 -18.44
CA TYR A 185 -5.85 1.17 -17.81
C TYR A 185 -5.00 1.99 -18.76
N ARG A 186 -4.20 1.33 -19.61
CA ARG A 186 -3.44 2.02 -20.67
C ARG A 186 -4.34 2.82 -21.60
N ASP A 187 -5.50 2.28 -21.94
CA ASP A 187 -6.42 2.88 -22.90
C ASP A 187 -7.40 3.88 -22.24
N LYS A 188 -7.28 4.12 -20.92
CA LYS A 188 -8.11 5.06 -20.12
C LYS A 188 -7.23 5.93 -19.21
N PRO A 189 -6.62 7.00 -19.74
CA PRO A 189 -5.73 7.87 -18.98
C PRO A 189 -6.40 8.57 -17.79
N GLU A 190 -7.73 8.63 -17.75
CA GLU A 190 -8.54 9.12 -16.64
C GLU A 190 -8.72 8.11 -15.48
N SER A 191 -8.15 6.91 -15.61
CA SER A 191 -8.23 5.89 -14.57
C SER A 191 -7.14 6.09 -13.53
N HIS A 192 -7.53 6.05 -12.26
CA HIS A 192 -6.60 6.08 -11.14
C HIS A 192 -6.43 4.68 -10.54
N ALA A 193 -5.21 4.37 -10.12
CA ALA A 193 -4.93 3.19 -9.30
C ALA A 193 -4.77 3.64 -7.84
N LEU A 194 -5.34 2.88 -6.91
CA LEU A 194 -5.11 3.09 -5.50
C LEU A 194 -3.76 2.50 -5.10
N ALA A 195 -2.91 3.32 -4.48
CA ALA A 195 -1.64 2.92 -3.90
C ALA A 195 -1.60 3.29 -2.41
N TRP A 196 -0.79 2.57 -1.64
CA TRP A 196 -0.53 2.83 -0.22
C TRP A 196 0.94 3.17 -0.05
N TYR A 197 1.23 4.18 0.78
CA TYR A 197 2.58 4.61 1.16
C TYR A 197 2.67 4.84 2.67
#